data_AF-A0A7X7R8D3-F1
#
_entry.id   AF-A0A7X7R8D3-F1
#
_cell.length_a   1.000
_cell.length_b   1.000
_cell.length_c   1.000
_cell.angle_alpha   90.00
_cell.angle_beta   90.00
_cell.angle_gamma   90.00
#
_symmetry.space_group_name_H-M   'P 1'
#
loop_
_entity.id
_entity.type
_entity.pdbx_description
1 polymer ?
#
loop_
_entity_poly.entity_id
_entity_poly.type
_entity_poly.pdbx_seq_one_letter_code
_entity_poly.pdbx_strand_id
1 'polypeptide(L)' 'MEKPVPTVKCPTCGKPVEWRTDNPYRPFCSQRCKQIDLGAWASESYRVPSSPPDGEGGPHDA' A
#
# COMPACT_ATOMS: atom_id res chain seq x y z
N MET A 1 -27.22 -15.49 -11.28
CA MET A 1 -26.21 -15.86 -10.27
C MET A 1 -25.40 -14.61 -9.97
N GLU A 2 -25.61 -13.96 -8.82
CA GLU A 2 -24.75 -12.84 -8.41
C GLU A 2 -23.38 -13.36 -8.00
N LYS A 3 -22.32 -12.66 -8.42
CA LYS A 3 -20.95 -12.97 -8.01
C LYS A 3 -20.77 -12.57 -6.54
N PRO A 4 -20.10 -13.40 -5.72
CA PRO A 4 -19.86 -13.04 -4.32
C PRO A 4 -18.99 -11.78 -4.23
N VAL A 5 -19.31 -10.92 -3.27
CA VAL A 5 -18.52 -9.71 -2.99
C VAL A 5 -17.18 -10.14 -2.38
N PRO A 6 -16.03 -9.73 -2.95
CA PRO A 6 -14.74 -10.10 -2.40
C PRO A 6 -14.46 -9.37 -1.08
N THR A 7 -13.74 -10.03 -0.19
CA THR A 7 -13.27 -9.45 1.08
C THR A 7 -11.76 -9.25 1.03
N VAL A 8 -11.30 -8.07 1.40
CA VAL A 8 -9.88 -7.70 1.45
C VAL A 8 -9.46 -7.34 2.87
N LYS A 9 -8.15 -7.33 3.17
CA LYS A 9 -7.64 -6.82 4.44
C LYS A 9 -7.39 -5.31 4.34
N CYS A 10 -7.85 -4.57 5.34
CA CYS A 10 -7.51 -3.15 5.50
C CYS A 10 -5.97 -3.00 5.58
N PRO A 11 -5.32 -2.24 4.69
CA PRO A 11 -3.86 -2.11 4.67
C PRO A 11 -3.28 -1.54 5.97
N THR A 12 -4.04 -0.70 6.67
CA THR A 12 -3.58 -0.01 7.88
C THR A 12 -3.68 -0.88 9.15
N CYS A 13 -4.71 -1.72 9.27
CA CYS A 13 -5.01 -2.41 10.53
C CYS A 13 -5.38 -3.89 10.39
N GLY A 14 -5.40 -4.43 9.17
CA GLY A 14 -5.65 -5.84 8.88
C GLY A 14 -7.09 -6.31 8.97
N LYS A 15 -8.04 -5.49 9.43
CA LYS A 15 -9.46 -5.86 9.53
C LYS A 15 -10.04 -6.27 8.16
N PRO A 16 -10.93 -7.27 8.09
CA PRO A 16 -11.60 -7.64 6.85
C PRO A 16 -12.56 -6.53 6.39
N VAL A 17 -12.58 -6.27 5.08
CA VAL A 17 -13.41 -5.26 4.43
C VAL A 17 -14.07 -5.88 3.20
N GLU A 18 -15.40 -5.93 3.18
CA GLU A 18 -16.15 -6.32 1.97
C GLU A 18 -16.02 -5.23 0.91
N TRP A 19 -15.85 -5.64 -0.35
CA TRP A 19 -15.72 -4.72 -1.49
C TRP A 19 -17.08 -4.17 -1.95
N ARG A 20 -17.81 -3.48 -1.06
CA ARG A 20 -19.14 -2.88 -1.32
C ARG A 20 -19.12 -1.35 -1.49
N THR A 21 -19.94 -0.83 -2.41
CA THR A 21 -19.99 0.61 -2.74
C THR A 21 -20.52 1.51 -1.63
N ASP A 22 -21.21 0.94 -0.65
CA ASP A 22 -21.64 1.61 0.58
C ASP A 22 -20.48 1.97 1.52
N ASN A 23 -19.30 1.34 1.38
CA ASN A 23 -18.08 1.77 2.03
C ASN A 23 -17.27 2.71 1.10
N PRO A 24 -17.31 4.04 1.32
CA PRO A 24 -16.57 5.01 0.52
C PRO A 24 -15.06 5.01 0.80
N TYR A 25 -14.61 4.26 1.81
CA TYR A 25 -13.22 4.25 2.25
C TYR A 25 -12.46 2.99 1.81
N ARG A 26 -13.06 2.09 1.01
CA ARG A 26 -12.35 0.92 0.46
C ARG A 26 -11.02 1.33 -0.18
N PRO A 27 -9.92 0.55 0.02
CA PRO A 27 -9.84 -0.75 0.70
C PRO A 27 -9.76 -0.67 2.24
N PHE A 28 -9.87 0.52 2.83
CA PHE A 28 -9.77 0.73 4.27
C PHE A 28 -11.11 0.46 4.98
N CYS A 29 -11.02 0.06 6.26
CA CYS A 29 -12.21 -0.18 7.08
C CYS A 29 -12.88 1.11 7.60
N SER A 30 -12.20 2.26 7.49
CA SER A 30 -12.72 3.55 7.95
C SER A 30 -11.91 4.73 7.39
N GLN A 31 -12.48 5.94 7.48
CA GLN A 31 -11.79 7.19 7.17
C GLN A 31 -10.48 7.34 7.93
N ARG A 32 -10.45 6.96 9.22
CA ARG A 32 -9.24 7.02 10.06
C ARG A 32 -8.09 6.21 9.46
N CYS A 33 -8.36 4.98 9.01
CA CYS A 33 -7.32 4.14 8.43
C CYS A 33 -6.78 4.74 7.12
N LYS A 34 -7.67 5.26 6.26
CA LYS A 34 -7.28 5.99 5.04
C LYS A 34 -6.34 7.18 5.36
N GLN A 35 -6.64 7.96 6.40
CA GLN A 35 -5.82 9.11 6.78
C GLN A 35 -4.46 8.71 7.36
N ILE A 36 -4.39 7.62 8.12
CA ILE A 36 -3.12 7.09 8.64
C ILE A 36 -2.22 6.64 7.48
N ASP A 37 -2.79 5.91 6.51
CA ASP A 37 -2.06 5.46 5.32
C ASP A 37 -1.51 6.67 4.54
N LEU A 38 -2.36 7.67 4.27
CA LEU A 38 -1.94 8.93 3.64
C LEU A 38 -0.84 9.65 4.43
N GLY A 39 -0.93 9.67 5.77
CA GLY A 39 0.09 10.22 6.64
C GLY A 39 1.43 9.51 6.50
N ALA A 40 1.42 8.17 6.47
CA ALA A 40 2.63 7.36 6.29
C ALA A 40 3.30 7.59 4.92
N TRP A 41 2.53 7.86 3.87
CA TRP A 41 3.06 8.32 2.59
C TRP A 41 3.69 9.72 2.71
N ALA A 42 2.99 10.66 3.32
CA ALA A 42 3.47 12.04 3.46
C ALA A 42 4.72 12.14 4.34
N SER A 43 4.87 11.29 5.35
CA SER A 43 6.05 11.19 6.21
C SER A 43 7.14 10.27 5.64
N GLU A 44 7.00 9.84 4.38
CA GLU A 44 7.93 8.97 3.69
C GLU A 44 8.29 7.69 4.47
N SER A 45 7.33 7.16 5.23
CA SER A 45 7.52 5.95 6.05
C SER A 45 7.44 4.68 5.20
N TYR A 46 6.81 4.74 4.03
CA TYR A 46 6.88 3.68 3.04
C TYR A 46 8.18 3.78 2.24
N ARG A 47 8.94 2.67 2.19
CA ARG A 47 10.19 2.55 1.44
C ARG A 47 10.20 1.24 0.66
N VAL A 48 10.70 1.31 -0.57
CA VAL A 48 11.03 0.11 -1.36
C VAL A 48 12.50 -0.22 -1.09
N PRO A 49 12.83 -1.41 -0.58
CA PRO A 49 14.22 -1.81 -0.42
C PRO A 49 14.93 -1.81 -1.77
N SER A 50 16.09 -1.16 -1.87
CA SER A 50 16.99 -1.31 -3.01
C SER A 50 17.94 -2.47 -2.75
N SER A 51 18.13 -3.35 -3.73
CA SER A 51 19.32 -4.20 -3.74
C SER A 51 20.55 -3.32 -3.98
N PRO A 52 21.74 -3.68 -3.47
CA PRO A 52 22.97 -3.04 -3.89
C PRO A 52 23.04 -3.03 -5.42
N PRO A 53 23.54 -1.95 -6.06
CA PRO A 53 23.82 -2.02 -7.49
C PRO A 53 24.75 -3.19 -7.74
N ASP A 54 24.38 -4.08 -8.66
CA ASP A 54 25.28 -5.13 -9.14
C ASP A 54 26.53 -4.43 -9.67
N GLY A 55 27.66 -4.61 -8.99
CA GLY A 55 28.86 -3.83 -9.24
C GLY A 55 29.41 -4.13 -10.63
N GLU A 56 29.25 -3.20 -11.56
CA GLU A 56 30.14 -3.09 -12.72
C GLU A 56 30.18 -1.65 -13.24
N GLY A 57 31.38 -1.10 -13.22
CA GLY A 57 31.70 0.27 -13.58
C GLY A 57 33.16 0.50 -13.22
N GLY A 58 34.05 -0.21 -13.93
CA GLY A 58 35.49 0.00 -13.84
C GLY A 58 35.87 1.46 -14.09
N PRO A 59 37.13 1.84 -13.78
CA PRO A 59 37.56 3.23 -13.88
C PRO A 59 37.38 3.72 -15.32
N HIS A 60 36.60 4.79 -15.49
CA HIS A 60 36.62 5.57 -16.71
C HIS A 60 37.79 6.56 -16.59
N ASP A 61 38.96 6.11 -17.00
CA ASP A 61 40.09 7.01 -17.24
C ASP A 61 39.80 7.86 -18.49
N ALA A 62 39.73 9.18 -18.30
CA ALA A 62 39.96 10.19 -19.33
C ALA A 62 40.61 11.42 -18.69
#